data_AF-M5RMF4-F1
#
_entry.id   AF-M5RMF4-F1
#
_cell.length_a   1.000
_cell.length_b   1.000
_cell.length_c   1.000
_cell.angle_alpha   90.00
_cell.angle_beta   90.00
_cell.angle_gamma   90.00
#
_symmetry.space_group_name_H-M   'P 1'
#
loop_
_entity.id
_entity.type
_entity.pdbx_description
1 polymer ?
#
loop_
_entity_poly.entity_id
_entity_poly.type
_entity_poly.pdbx_seq_one_letter_code
_entity_poly.pdbx_strand_id
1 'polypeptide(L)'
;MTAGTKIRNLMRLLDASDAPVWAIDPAGKLVYLSAATARWLGLDVEQLLQRRAVAGSPVSDDPLDLLAATLSPPPGLNHRGTASLRVQPAGDAKHRIDPIDVRFVRIGSGSSGLTIAIGGRFNDRVPDEEIADAANVRQQLDAWRKRHAAIATVATAGVSSSAKRMRARIQVAASVRTHLGFFAPAGSNCESIAQRVHQQSAQREPIAIVDGPLMDPELLDASIVPVVNQLANSADAKATVLVRGLDEMPLDAQR
;
A
#
# COMPACT_ATOMS: atom_id res chain seq x y z
N MET A 1 -6.36 19.09 -9.72
CA MET A 1 -4.96 19.29 -10.15
C MET A 1 -3.98 18.96 -9.02
N THR A 2 -3.73 17.68 -8.72
CA THR A 2 -2.96 17.24 -7.52
C THR A 2 -1.87 16.20 -7.80
N ALA A 3 -1.60 15.88 -9.08
CA ALA A 3 -0.63 14.85 -9.46
C ALA A 3 0.85 15.31 -9.38
N GLY A 4 1.13 16.62 -9.56
CA GLY A 4 2.49 17.14 -9.66
C GLY A 4 3.31 17.07 -8.37
N THR A 5 2.67 17.20 -7.19
CA THR A 5 3.36 17.22 -5.89
C THR A 5 3.76 15.83 -5.41
N LYS A 6 2.98 14.80 -5.76
CA LYS A 6 3.20 13.42 -5.29
C LYS A 6 4.39 12.74 -6.00
N ILE A 7 4.57 13.03 -7.29
CA ILE A 7 5.67 12.49 -8.10
C ILE A 7 7.01 13.05 -7.63
N ARG A 8 7.09 14.37 -7.34
CA ARG A 8 8.31 15.00 -6.83
C ARG A 8 8.76 14.44 -5.49
N ASN A 9 7.83 14.03 -4.63
CA ASN A 9 8.18 13.46 -3.32
C ASN A 9 8.86 12.10 -3.46
N LEU A 10 8.41 11.23 -4.37
CA LEU A 10 9.06 9.94 -4.61
C LEU A 10 10.44 10.13 -5.22
N MET A 11 10.57 10.99 -6.23
CA MET A 11 11.88 11.30 -6.83
C MET A 11 12.87 11.83 -5.79
N ARG A 12 12.44 12.78 -4.95
CA ARG A 12 13.28 13.33 -3.88
C ARG A 12 13.76 12.25 -2.89
N LEU A 13 12.93 11.26 -2.58
CA LEU A 13 13.31 10.14 -1.71
C LEU A 13 14.34 9.22 -2.40
N LEU A 14 14.15 8.95 -3.69
CA LEU A 14 15.09 8.15 -4.47
C LEU A 14 16.43 8.87 -4.68
N ASP A 15 16.43 10.19 -4.86
CA ASP A 15 17.64 11.01 -4.99
C ASP A 15 18.41 11.20 -3.68
N ALA A 16 17.72 11.12 -2.53
CA ALA A 16 18.35 11.13 -1.22
C ALA A 16 19.04 9.80 -0.88
N SER A 17 18.79 8.74 -1.65
CA SER A 17 19.46 7.45 -1.49
C SER A 17 20.84 7.46 -2.16
N ASP A 18 21.80 6.77 -1.55
CA ASP A 18 23.13 6.55 -2.13
C ASP A 18 23.14 5.43 -3.18
N ALA A 19 22.04 4.67 -3.28
CA ALA A 19 21.91 3.61 -4.28
C ALA A 19 21.60 4.19 -5.67
N PRO A 20 22.33 3.77 -6.73
CA PRO A 20 21.94 4.06 -8.11
C PRO A 20 20.55 3.51 -8.39
N VAL A 21 19.63 4.35 -8.89
CA VAL A 21 18.28 3.96 -9.30
C VAL A 21 17.98 4.54 -10.68
N TRP A 22 17.35 3.76 -11.55
CA TRP A 22 16.80 4.26 -12.81
C TRP A 22 15.48 3.57 -13.14
N ALA A 23 14.69 4.20 -14.01
CA ALA A 23 13.44 3.63 -14.49
C ALA A 23 13.38 3.60 -16.01
N ILE A 24 12.76 2.54 -16.53
CA ILE A 24 12.62 2.24 -17.94
C ILE A 24 11.12 2.11 -18.24
N ASP A 25 10.66 2.86 -19.22
CA ASP A 25 9.27 2.83 -19.66
C ASP A 25 8.92 1.55 -20.42
N PRO A 26 7.63 1.32 -20.74
CA PRO A 26 7.21 0.15 -21.51
C PRO A 26 7.83 0.06 -22.91
N ALA A 27 8.30 1.18 -23.47
CA ALA A 27 8.95 1.24 -24.77
C ALA A 27 10.48 1.00 -24.70
N GLY A 28 11.00 0.70 -23.50
CA GLY A 28 12.42 0.44 -23.28
C GLY A 28 13.26 1.70 -23.18
N LYS A 29 12.68 2.87 -22.90
CA LYS A 29 13.41 4.14 -22.75
C LYS A 29 13.66 4.50 -21.30
N LEU A 30 14.82 5.08 -21.02
CA LEU A 30 15.15 5.65 -19.72
C LEU A 30 14.26 6.88 -19.45
N VAL A 31 13.47 6.83 -18.39
CA VAL A 31 12.55 7.93 -17.99
C VAL A 31 12.90 8.55 -16.65
N TYR A 32 13.84 7.96 -15.93
CA TYR A 32 14.35 8.46 -14.66
C TYR A 32 15.75 7.91 -14.40
N LEU A 33 16.66 8.74 -13.89
CA LEU A 33 17.90 8.32 -13.27
C LEU A 33 18.09 9.14 -11.99
N SER A 34 18.46 8.50 -10.89
CA SER A 34 18.75 9.20 -9.64
C SER A 34 20.10 9.92 -9.70
N ALA A 35 20.28 10.89 -8.80
CA ALA A 35 21.57 11.56 -8.62
C ALA A 35 22.72 10.59 -8.32
N ALA A 36 22.46 9.48 -7.61
CA ALA A 36 23.45 8.43 -7.37
C ALA A 36 23.84 7.68 -8.66
N THR A 37 22.90 7.45 -9.58
CA THR A 37 23.19 6.88 -10.90
C THR A 37 24.06 7.81 -11.73
N ALA A 38 23.77 9.12 -11.71
CA ALA A 38 24.57 10.14 -12.40
C ALA A 38 26.02 10.14 -11.89
N ARG A 39 26.21 10.13 -10.56
CA ARG A 39 27.53 10.07 -9.92
C ARG A 39 28.27 8.78 -10.27
N TRP A 40 27.59 7.64 -10.23
CA TRP A 40 28.18 6.34 -10.56
C TRP A 40 28.65 6.28 -12.01
N LEU A 41 27.85 6.80 -12.94
CA LEU A 41 28.18 6.80 -14.37
C LEU A 41 29.12 7.96 -14.77
N GLY A 42 29.33 8.94 -13.90
CA GLY A 42 30.17 10.11 -14.17
C GLY A 42 29.60 11.07 -15.22
N LEU A 43 28.27 11.18 -15.33
CA LEU A 43 27.59 11.95 -16.38
C LEU A 43 26.35 12.67 -15.84
N ASP A 44 25.82 13.59 -16.65
CA ASP A 44 24.57 14.29 -16.35
C ASP A 44 23.35 13.45 -16.77
N VAL A 45 22.35 13.39 -15.90
CA VAL A 45 21.13 12.57 -16.05
C VAL A 45 20.42 12.86 -17.38
N GLU A 46 20.32 14.14 -17.74
CA GLU A 46 19.62 14.61 -18.93
C GLU A 46 20.21 14.02 -20.23
N GLN A 47 21.49 13.61 -20.22
CA GLN A 47 22.16 13.04 -21.39
C GLN A 47 21.66 11.63 -21.73
N LEU A 48 21.14 10.89 -20.74
CA LEU A 48 20.65 9.52 -20.92
C LEU A 48 19.13 9.41 -20.93
N LEU A 49 18.40 10.45 -20.51
CA LEU A 49 16.94 10.43 -20.56
C LEU A 49 16.44 10.25 -22.01
N GLN A 50 15.34 9.51 -22.15
CA GLN A 50 14.70 9.12 -23.41
C GLN A 50 15.51 8.21 -24.34
N ARG A 51 16.75 7.87 -23.99
CA ARG A 51 17.55 6.87 -24.72
C ARG A 51 17.07 5.45 -24.44
N ARG A 52 17.30 4.54 -25.39
CA ARG A 52 16.84 3.15 -25.31
C ARG A 52 17.78 2.29 -24.46
N ALA A 53 17.24 1.73 -23.39
CA ALA A 53 17.89 0.72 -22.56
C ALA A 53 17.42 -0.69 -22.96
N VAL A 54 17.83 -1.14 -24.16
CA VAL A 54 17.51 -2.47 -24.68
C VAL A 54 18.80 -3.21 -25.03
N ALA A 55 19.00 -4.38 -24.43
CA ALA A 55 20.18 -5.21 -24.66
C ALA A 55 20.34 -5.58 -26.14
N GLY A 56 21.56 -5.46 -26.66
CA GLY A 56 21.89 -5.90 -28.02
C GLY A 56 21.36 -5.01 -29.16
N SER A 57 20.82 -3.83 -28.85
CA SER A 57 20.44 -2.85 -29.87
C SER A 57 21.45 -1.70 -29.88
N PRO A 58 22.56 -1.79 -30.66
CA PRO A 58 23.27 -0.57 -31.05
C PRO A 58 22.32 0.16 -32.01
N VAL A 59 21.45 1.01 -31.46
CA VAL A 59 20.56 1.85 -32.25
C VAL A 59 21.37 2.89 -33.05
N SER A 60 22.62 3.14 -32.61
CA SER A 60 23.55 4.13 -33.13
C SER A 60 24.99 3.79 -32.71
N ASP A 61 25.98 4.43 -33.35
CA ASP A 61 27.39 4.46 -32.93
C ASP A 61 27.64 5.50 -31.81
N ASP A 62 26.59 6.16 -31.31
CA ASP A 62 26.69 7.11 -30.19
C ASP A 62 27.10 6.38 -28.89
N PRO A 63 28.23 6.75 -28.25
CA PRO A 63 28.67 6.16 -26.98
C PRO A 63 27.61 6.20 -25.86
N LEU A 64 26.74 7.21 -25.86
CA LEU A 64 25.67 7.34 -24.87
C LEU A 64 24.52 6.33 -25.11
N ASP A 65 24.29 5.90 -26.35
CA ASP A 65 23.34 4.83 -26.66
C ASP A 65 23.88 3.46 -26.25
N LEU A 66 25.19 3.24 -26.44
CA LEU A 66 25.87 2.04 -25.94
C LEU A 66 25.78 1.96 -24.41
N LEU A 67 26.02 3.09 -23.75
CA LEU A 67 25.88 3.20 -22.29
C LEU A 67 24.43 2.95 -21.85
N ALA A 68 23.44 3.57 -22.47
CA ALA A 68 22.03 3.34 -22.18
C ALA A 68 21.64 1.86 -22.34
N ALA A 69 22.14 1.18 -23.38
CA ALA A 69 21.89 -0.24 -23.60
C ALA A 69 22.44 -1.14 -22.49
N THR A 70 23.53 -0.75 -21.82
CA THR A 70 24.06 -1.52 -20.67
C THR A 70 23.16 -1.49 -19.43
N LEU A 71 22.31 -0.46 -19.31
CA LEU A 71 21.34 -0.32 -18.21
C LEU A 71 20.06 -1.12 -18.43
N SER A 72 20.00 -1.91 -19.51
CA SER A 72 18.81 -2.68 -19.89
C SER A 72 18.48 -3.80 -18.90
N PRO A 73 17.18 -4.14 -18.77
CA PRO A 73 16.77 -5.29 -17.98
C PRO A 73 17.21 -6.60 -18.66
N PRO A 74 17.46 -7.66 -17.87
CA PRO A 74 17.78 -8.96 -18.44
C PRO A 74 16.58 -9.55 -19.22
N PRO A 75 16.84 -10.41 -20.21
CA PRO A 75 15.78 -11.06 -20.97
C PRO A 75 14.87 -11.91 -20.06
N GLY A 76 13.59 -11.95 -20.39
CA GLY A 76 12.58 -12.70 -19.61
C GLY A 76 12.02 -11.98 -18.39
N LEU A 77 12.45 -10.74 -18.09
CA LEU A 77 11.89 -9.94 -16.98
C LEU A 77 10.37 -9.76 -17.08
N ASN A 78 9.83 -9.66 -18.30
CA ASN A 78 8.40 -9.52 -18.54
C ASN A 78 7.57 -10.69 -17.97
N HIS A 79 8.14 -11.89 -17.88
CA HIS A 79 7.48 -13.06 -17.30
C HIS A 79 7.80 -13.23 -15.81
N ARG A 80 9.04 -12.96 -15.41
CA ARG A 80 9.51 -13.19 -14.02
C ARG A 80 9.13 -12.08 -13.05
N GLY A 81 8.84 -10.88 -13.53
CA GLY A 81 8.54 -9.71 -12.72
C GLY A 81 9.75 -9.11 -12.00
N THR A 82 10.73 -9.92 -11.60
CA THR A 82 11.99 -9.45 -11.00
C THR A 82 13.20 -10.22 -11.54
N ALA A 83 14.38 -9.60 -11.50
CA ALA A 83 15.65 -10.25 -11.83
C ALA A 83 16.84 -9.51 -11.22
N SER A 84 17.91 -10.24 -10.92
CA SER A 84 19.20 -9.65 -10.53
C SER A 84 20.23 -9.85 -11.63
N LEU A 85 20.96 -8.77 -11.94
CA LEU A 85 22.02 -8.78 -12.95
C LEU A 85 23.17 -7.89 -12.47
N ARG A 86 24.40 -8.33 -12.70
CA ARG A 86 25.57 -7.47 -12.53
C ARG A 86 25.72 -6.60 -13.78
N VAL A 87 25.49 -5.31 -13.63
CA VAL A 87 25.57 -4.34 -14.72
C VAL A 87 26.99 -3.80 -14.78
N GLN A 88 27.61 -3.93 -15.94
CA GLN A 88 28.90 -3.33 -16.28
C GLN A 88 28.64 -2.27 -17.35
N PRO A 89 28.64 -0.98 -16.99
CA PRO A 89 28.45 0.08 -17.97
C PRO A 89 29.56 0.08 -19.01
N ALA A 90 29.20 0.42 -20.24
CA ALA A 90 30.17 0.70 -21.29
C ALA A 90 30.90 2.00 -20.95
N GLY A 91 32.22 1.98 -20.97
CA GLY A 91 33.04 3.16 -20.73
C GLY A 91 34.22 3.19 -21.68
N ASP A 92 34.76 4.38 -21.92
CA ASP A 92 36.00 4.53 -22.67
C ASP A 92 37.17 3.90 -21.92
N ALA A 93 38.22 3.49 -22.64
CA ALA A 93 39.43 2.88 -22.05
C ALA A 93 40.11 3.74 -20.96
N LYS A 94 39.80 5.05 -20.91
CA LYS A 94 40.30 6.00 -19.91
C LYS A 94 39.39 6.16 -18.68
N HIS A 95 38.11 5.77 -18.77
CA HIS A 95 37.11 5.90 -17.71
C HIS A 95 36.34 4.59 -17.55
N ARG A 96 36.94 3.67 -16.80
CA ARG A 96 36.29 2.41 -16.45
C ARG A 96 35.31 2.65 -15.30
N ILE A 97 34.03 2.40 -15.56
CA ILE A 97 32.97 2.49 -14.54
C ILE A 97 32.89 1.13 -13.81
N ASP A 98 32.87 1.14 -12.48
CA ASP A 98 32.82 -0.09 -11.70
C ASP A 98 31.47 -0.81 -11.86
N PRO A 99 31.45 -2.14 -12.04
CA PRO A 99 30.23 -2.89 -12.15
C PRO A 99 29.53 -3.03 -10.80
N ILE A 100 28.20 -2.90 -10.81
CA ILE A 100 27.36 -3.05 -9.61
C ILE A 100 26.32 -4.15 -9.81
N ASP A 101 25.90 -4.79 -8.71
CA ASP A 101 24.74 -5.68 -8.76
C ASP A 101 23.45 -4.85 -8.76
N VAL A 102 22.50 -5.25 -9.58
CA VAL A 102 21.28 -4.49 -9.84
C VAL A 102 20.07 -5.41 -9.75
N ARG A 103 19.06 -4.98 -8.98
CA ARG A 103 17.73 -5.58 -8.96
C ARG A 103 16.82 -4.84 -9.92
N PHE A 104 16.29 -5.56 -10.88
CA PHE A 104 15.21 -5.10 -11.74
C PHE A 104 13.87 -5.59 -11.18
N VAL A 105 12.91 -4.67 -11.09
CA VAL A 105 11.52 -4.92 -10.68
C VAL A 105 10.59 -4.33 -11.72
N ARG A 106 9.72 -5.15 -12.29
CA ARG A 106 8.64 -4.71 -13.17
C ARG A 106 7.40 -4.40 -12.33
N ILE A 107 6.85 -3.21 -12.51
CA ILE A 107 5.62 -2.73 -11.90
C ILE A 107 4.54 -2.68 -12.97
N GLY A 108 3.41 -3.34 -12.73
CA GLY A 108 2.32 -3.46 -13.69
C GLY A 108 2.56 -4.54 -14.75
N SER A 109 1.61 -4.66 -15.68
CA SER A 109 1.59 -5.69 -16.73
C SER A 109 1.31 -5.08 -18.10
N GLY A 110 1.69 -5.80 -19.17
CA GLY A 110 1.43 -5.36 -20.54
C GLY A 110 2.10 -4.03 -20.91
N SER A 111 1.39 -3.19 -21.67
CA SER A 111 1.89 -1.94 -22.25
C SER A 111 1.98 -0.75 -21.29
N SER A 112 1.48 -0.88 -20.06
CA SER A 112 1.62 0.13 -18.99
C SER A 112 2.72 -0.21 -17.99
N GLY A 113 3.41 -1.34 -18.18
CA GLY A 113 4.39 -1.83 -17.21
C GLY A 113 5.71 -1.04 -17.24
N LEU A 114 6.08 -0.49 -16.08
CA LEU A 114 7.32 0.23 -15.83
C LEU A 114 8.35 -0.73 -15.24
N THR A 115 9.62 -0.58 -15.59
CA THR A 115 10.72 -1.30 -14.93
C THR A 115 11.54 -0.32 -14.09
N ILE A 116 11.76 -0.65 -12.82
CA ILE A 116 12.67 0.06 -11.92
C ILE A 116 13.90 -0.82 -11.71
N ALA A 117 15.08 -0.21 -11.78
CA ALA A 117 16.36 -0.85 -11.50
C ALA A 117 17.02 -0.17 -10.31
N ILE A 118 17.52 -0.98 -9.38
CA ILE A 118 18.10 -0.53 -8.11
C ILE A 118 19.46 -1.19 -7.95
N GLY A 119 20.51 -0.39 -7.91
CA GLY A 119 21.88 -0.82 -7.59
C GLY A 119 22.02 -1.13 -6.10
N GLY A 120 22.71 -2.21 -5.77
CA GLY A 120 22.89 -2.62 -4.38
C GLY A 120 23.61 -3.96 -4.26
N ARG A 121 23.50 -4.58 -3.08
CA ARG A 121 23.95 -5.97 -2.87
C ARG A 121 22.73 -6.84 -2.70
N PHE A 122 22.57 -7.83 -3.57
CA PHE A 122 21.41 -8.72 -3.57
C PHE A 122 21.87 -10.17 -3.44
N ASN A 123 21.32 -10.90 -2.47
CA ASN A 123 21.62 -12.31 -2.25
C ASN A 123 20.43 -13.19 -2.65
N ASP A 124 20.07 -13.20 -3.94
CA ASP A 124 18.93 -14.00 -4.44
C ASP A 124 19.30 -15.41 -4.86
N ARG A 125 20.58 -15.77 -4.71
CA ARG A 125 21.10 -17.06 -5.17
C ARG A 125 20.73 -18.20 -4.23
N VAL A 126 20.16 -17.89 -3.07
CA VAL A 126 19.63 -18.86 -2.11
C VAL A 126 18.14 -18.54 -1.96
N PRO A 127 17.23 -19.47 -2.30
CA PRO A 127 15.87 -19.38 -1.81
C PRO A 127 15.97 -19.39 -0.29
N ASP A 128 15.70 -18.25 0.32
CA ASP A 128 15.66 -18.17 1.77
C ASP A 128 14.37 -18.88 2.22
N GLU A 129 14.52 -20.15 2.60
CA GLU A 129 13.41 -20.99 3.06
C GLU A 129 12.66 -20.31 4.20
N GLU A 130 13.34 -19.53 5.05
CA GLU A 130 12.71 -18.77 6.13
C GLU A 130 11.80 -17.66 5.61
N ILE A 131 12.18 -16.97 4.53
CA ILE A 131 11.34 -15.93 3.92
C ILE A 131 10.14 -16.56 3.20
N ALA A 132 10.33 -17.69 2.51
CA ALA A 132 9.25 -18.42 1.88
C ALA A 132 8.26 -18.95 2.92
N ASP A 133 8.75 -19.49 4.03
CA ASP A 133 7.95 -19.95 5.16
C ASP A 133 7.24 -18.79 5.86
N ALA A 134 7.92 -17.67 6.09
CA ALA A 134 7.29 -16.46 6.65
C ALA A 134 6.17 -15.92 5.76
N ALA A 135 6.35 -15.92 4.44
CA ALA A 135 5.32 -15.53 3.48
C ALA A 135 4.13 -16.50 3.50
N ASN A 136 4.39 -17.82 3.55
CA ASN A 136 3.37 -18.85 3.66
C ASN A 136 2.58 -18.72 4.98
N VAL A 137 3.28 -18.57 6.11
CA VAL A 137 2.67 -18.34 7.43
C VAL A 137 1.82 -17.07 7.41
N ARG A 138 2.31 -15.99 6.81
CA ARG A 138 1.55 -14.75 6.69
C ARG A 138 0.30 -14.93 5.85
N GLN A 139 0.39 -15.62 4.72
CA GLN A 139 -0.75 -15.90 3.85
C GLN A 139 -1.78 -16.79 4.56
N GLN A 140 -1.34 -17.80 5.31
CA GLN A 140 -2.21 -18.65 6.13
C GLN A 140 -2.90 -17.85 7.23
N LEU A 141 -2.18 -16.98 7.93
CA LEU A 141 -2.70 -16.11 8.98
C LEU A 141 -3.74 -15.13 8.43
N ASP A 142 -3.47 -14.50 7.30
CA ASP A 142 -4.38 -13.54 6.67
C ASP A 142 -5.63 -14.26 6.12
N ALA A 143 -5.47 -15.46 5.56
CA ALA A 143 -6.61 -16.30 5.16
C ALA A 143 -7.43 -16.79 6.37
N TRP A 144 -6.77 -17.12 7.48
CA TRP A 144 -7.43 -17.49 8.74
C TRP A 144 -8.19 -16.31 9.32
N ARG A 145 -7.61 -15.11 9.37
CA ARG A 145 -8.28 -13.89 9.86
C ARG A 145 -9.49 -13.53 9.01
N LYS A 146 -9.39 -13.64 7.67
CA LYS A 146 -10.51 -13.45 6.75
C LYS A 146 -11.62 -14.48 6.99
N ARG A 147 -11.26 -15.76 7.14
CA ARG A 147 -12.23 -16.86 7.39
C ARG A 147 -12.84 -16.82 8.79
N HIS A 148 -12.09 -16.32 9.78
CA HIS A 148 -12.47 -16.29 11.19
C HIS A 148 -12.72 -14.87 11.69
N ALA A 149 -13.15 -13.96 10.82
CA ALA A 149 -13.67 -12.64 11.23
C ALA A 149 -14.81 -12.79 12.26
N ALA A 150 -15.49 -13.95 12.29
CA ALA A 150 -16.46 -14.34 13.30
C ALA A 150 -15.90 -14.76 14.68
N ILE A 151 -14.57 -14.88 14.85
CA ILE A 151 -13.88 -15.25 16.10
C ILE A 151 -12.97 -14.12 16.59
N ALA A 152 -12.59 -13.18 15.72
CA ALA A 152 -11.57 -12.16 15.98
C ALA A 152 -11.95 -11.06 17.00
N THR A 153 -13.14 -11.09 17.59
CA THR A 153 -13.43 -10.26 18.77
C THR A 153 -13.12 -11.09 20.01
N VAL A 154 -12.08 -10.72 20.76
CA VAL A 154 -11.71 -11.37 22.04
C VAL A 154 -12.93 -11.53 22.96
N ALA A 155 -13.84 -10.55 22.96
CA ALA A 155 -15.10 -10.60 23.74
C ALA A 155 -16.05 -11.75 23.37
N THR A 156 -15.85 -12.40 22.22
CA THR A 156 -16.65 -13.56 21.75
C THR A 156 -15.85 -14.86 21.68
N ALA A 157 -14.57 -14.83 22.08
CA ALA A 157 -13.71 -15.99 22.05
C ALA A 157 -14.15 -17.06 23.06
N GLY A 158 -13.88 -18.33 22.74
CA GLY A 158 -14.19 -19.47 23.60
C GLY A 158 -15.50 -20.20 23.31
N VAL A 159 -15.75 -21.24 24.09
CA VAL A 159 -16.83 -22.22 23.88
C VAL A 159 -17.91 -22.21 24.98
N SER A 160 -17.82 -21.28 25.93
CA SER A 160 -18.79 -21.15 27.01
C SER A 160 -20.20 -20.83 26.47
N SER A 161 -21.23 -21.16 27.25
CA SER A 161 -22.63 -20.86 26.92
C SER A 161 -22.85 -19.35 26.72
N SER A 162 -22.21 -18.51 27.54
CA SER A 162 -22.23 -17.06 27.42
C SER A 162 -21.59 -16.57 26.11
N ALA A 163 -20.42 -17.11 25.72
CA ALA A 163 -19.77 -16.76 24.45
C ALA A 163 -20.60 -17.17 23.23
N LYS A 164 -21.22 -18.36 23.27
CA LYS A 164 -22.16 -18.83 22.23
C LYS A 164 -23.38 -17.90 22.11
N ARG A 165 -23.99 -17.53 23.25
CA ARG A 165 -25.15 -16.62 23.31
C ARG A 165 -24.79 -15.22 22.79
N MET A 166 -23.62 -14.70 23.16
CA MET A 166 -23.15 -13.40 22.67
C MET A 166 -22.96 -13.42 21.15
N ARG A 167 -22.32 -14.48 20.60
CA ARG A 167 -22.19 -14.64 19.14
C ARG A 167 -23.54 -14.69 18.43
N ALA A 168 -24.51 -15.42 18.95
CA ALA A 168 -25.85 -15.47 18.39
C ALA A 168 -26.54 -14.09 18.41
N ARG A 169 -26.42 -13.33 19.51
CA ARG A 169 -26.98 -11.96 19.62
C ARG A 169 -26.32 -10.99 18.63
N ILE A 170 -25.00 -11.04 18.49
CA ILE A 170 -24.26 -10.22 17.53
C ILE A 170 -24.69 -10.56 16.09
N GLN A 171 -24.87 -11.85 15.78
CA GLN A 171 -25.34 -12.29 14.48
C GLN A 171 -26.74 -11.76 14.16
N VAL A 172 -27.67 -11.82 15.12
CA VAL A 172 -29.00 -11.24 14.98
C VAL A 172 -28.89 -9.73 14.79
N ALA A 173 -28.14 -9.04 15.65
CA ALA A 173 -27.92 -7.61 15.57
C ALA A 173 -27.33 -7.17 14.22
N ALA A 174 -26.44 -7.97 13.62
CA ALA A 174 -25.89 -7.70 12.29
C ALA A 174 -26.86 -8.00 11.14
N SER A 175 -27.83 -8.89 11.32
CA SER A 175 -28.87 -9.15 10.33
C SER A 175 -29.97 -8.08 10.30
N VAL A 176 -30.09 -7.28 11.36
CA VAL A 176 -31.09 -6.20 11.46
C VAL A 176 -30.42 -4.84 11.27
N ARG A 177 -31.09 -3.94 10.55
CA ARG A 177 -30.63 -2.56 10.37
C ARG A 177 -31.37 -1.63 11.34
N THR A 178 -31.09 -1.79 12.64
CA THR A 178 -31.73 -1.01 13.72
C THR A 178 -30.68 -0.43 14.67
N HIS A 179 -31.11 0.46 15.56
CA HIS A 179 -30.26 1.03 16.61
C HIS A 179 -29.89 -0.03 17.64
N LEU A 180 -28.62 -0.03 18.06
CA LEU A 180 -28.08 -1.01 19.01
C LEU A 180 -27.49 -0.29 20.21
N GLY A 181 -27.93 -0.71 21.40
CA GLY A 181 -27.34 -0.29 22.67
C GLY A 181 -26.38 -1.35 23.21
N PHE A 182 -25.20 -0.92 23.67
CA PHE A 182 -24.22 -1.78 24.32
C PHE A 182 -24.12 -1.42 25.80
N PHE A 183 -24.53 -2.33 26.67
CA PHE A 183 -24.51 -2.16 28.13
C PHE A 183 -23.55 -3.17 28.74
N ALA A 184 -22.38 -2.72 29.18
CA ALA A 184 -21.40 -3.56 29.84
C ALA A 184 -20.43 -2.72 30.69
N PRO A 185 -19.74 -3.34 31.67
CA PRO A 185 -18.69 -2.66 32.42
C PRO A 185 -17.57 -2.14 31.52
N ALA A 186 -16.84 -1.13 32.01
CA ALA A 186 -15.63 -0.63 31.37
C ALA A 186 -14.65 -1.79 31.05
N GLY A 187 -14.04 -1.77 29.86
CA GLY A 187 -13.13 -2.82 29.40
C GLY A 187 -13.81 -4.01 28.69
N SER A 188 -15.13 -4.02 28.54
CA SER A 188 -15.86 -5.10 27.84
C SER A 188 -15.72 -5.10 26.30
N ASN A 189 -14.88 -4.23 25.73
CA ASN A 189 -14.64 -4.10 24.30
C ASN A 189 -15.91 -3.88 23.45
N CYS A 190 -16.89 -3.14 23.98
CA CYS A 190 -18.15 -2.83 23.28
C CYS A 190 -17.94 -2.18 21.92
N GLU A 191 -16.93 -1.32 21.79
CA GLU A 191 -16.56 -0.72 20.51
C GLU A 191 -16.16 -1.77 19.47
N SER A 192 -15.33 -2.75 19.85
CA SER A 192 -14.91 -3.82 18.94
C SER A 192 -16.11 -4.67 18.50
N ILE A 193 -17.07 -4.89 19.40
CA ILE A 193 -18.33 -5.57 19.07
C ILE A 193 -19.16 -4.72 18.09
N ALA A 194 -19.31 -3.41 18.33
CA ALA A 194 -20.06 -2.51 17.47
C ALA A 194 -19.48 -2.41 16.05
N GLN A 195 -18.15 -2.25 15.95
CA GLN A 195 -17.44 -2.26 14.67
C GLN A 195 -17.66 -3.56 13.90
N ARG A 196 -17.71 -4.69 14.61
CA ARG A 196 -17.99 -5.98 14.00
C ARG A 196 -19.43 -6.10 13.50
N VAL A 197 -20.42 -5.61 14.27
CA VAL A 197 -21.81 -5.58 13.81
C VAL A 197 -21.92 -4.75 12.54
N HIS A 198 -21.25 -3.59 12.48
CA HIS A 198 -21.17 -2.78 11.27
C HIS A 198 -20.52 -3.55 10.09
N GLN A 199 -19.36 -4.17 10.29
CA GLN A 199 -18.69 -4.96 9.25
C GLN A 199 -19.55 -6.10 8.71
N GLN A 200 -20.35 -6.75 9.56
CA GLN A 200 -21.23 -7.86 9.16
C GLN A 200 -22.53 -7.38 8.50
N SER A 201 -23.11 -6.28 8.98
CA SER A 201 -24.36 -5.75 8.45
C SER A 201 -24.16 -4.93 7.17
N ALA A 202 -23.05 -4.19 7.09
CA ALA A 202 -22.94 -2.96 6.31
C ALA A 202 -21.51 -2.66 5.84
N GLN A 203 -20.70 -3.68 5.48
CA GLN A 203 -19.26 -3.54 5.21
C GLN A 203 -18.84 -2.38 4.27
N ARG A 204 -19.71 -1.97 3.35
CA ARG A 204 -19.43 -0.93 2.34
C ARG A 204 -19.93 0.46 2.72
N GLU A 205 -20.66 0.57 3.82
CA GLU A 205 -21.19 1.84 4.31
C GLU A 205 -20.13 2.52 5.21
N PRO A 206 -20.07 3.85 5.22
CA PRO A 206 -19.19 4.57 6.13
C PRO A 206 -19.61 4.35 7.60
N ILE A 207 -18.63 4.44 8.49
CA ILE A 207 -18.83 4.53 9.93
C ILE A 207 -18.19 5.81 10.48
N ALA A 208 -18.96 6.62 11.20
CA ALA A 208 -18.43 7.70 12.02
C ALA A 208 -18.41 7.28 13.48
N ILE A 209 -17.34 7.65 14.20
CA ILE A 209 -17.19 7.38 15.63
C ILE A 209 -17.17 8.73 16.34
N VAL A 210 -18.04 8.86 17.33
CA VAL A 210 -18.29 10.08 18.09
C VAL A 210 -18.05 9.79 19.56
N ASP A 211 -17.31 10.65 20.24
CA ASP A 211 -17.03 10.53 21.67
C ASP A 211 -17.97 11.42 22.48
N GLY A 212 -19.13 10.88 22.87
CA GLY A 212 -20.25 11.61 23.48
C GLY A 212 -19.87 12.60 24.59
N PRO A 213 -19.05 12.23 25.59
CA PRO A 213 -18.63 13.14 26.67
C PRO A 213 -17.91 14.41 26.18
N LEU A 214 -17.33 14.37 24.98
CA LEU A 214 -16.54 15.47 24.40
C LEU A 214 -17.31 16.28 23.35
N MET A 215 -18.58 15.94 23.08
CA MET A 215 -19.35 16.57 22.01
C MET A 215 -20.21 17.71 22.55
N ASP A 216 -19.97 18.92 22.02
CA ASP A 216 -20.99 19.97 21.96
C ASP A 216 -21.77 19.86 20.61
N PRO A 217 -22.86 20.60 20.42
CA PRO A 217 -23.65 20.54 19.18
C PRO A 217 -22.84 20.84 17.91
N GLU A 218 -21.93 21.82 17.98
CA GLU A 218 -21.14 22.28 16.84
C GLU A 218 -20.07 21.24 16.45
N LEU A 219 -19.46 20.62 17.45
CA LEU A 219 -18.43 19.59 17.31
C LEU A 219 -19.04 18.26 16.85
N LEU A 220 -20.26 17.95 17.30
CA LEU A 220 -21.03 16.82 16.77
C LEU A 220 -21.30 17.00 15.28
N ASP A 221 -21.85 18.15 14.87
CA ASP A 221 -22.12 18.47 13.47
C ASP A 221 -20.85 18.33 12.63
N ALA A 222 -19.76 18.96 13.08
CA ALA A 222 -18.45 18.88 12.44
C ALA A 222 -17.95 17.42 12.28
N SER A 223 -18.16 16.58 13.31
CA SER A 223 -17.69 15.19 13.33
C SER A 223 -18.49 14.28 12.40
N ILE A 224 -19.77 14.58 12.16
CA ILE A 224 -20.64 13.78 11.30
C ILE A 224 -20.78 14.33 9.88
N VAL A 225 -20.26 15.53 9.56
CA VAL A 225 -20.29 16.13 8.21
C VAL A 225 -19.93 15.12 7.09
N PRO A 226 -18.87 14.28 7.20
CA PRO A 226 -18.54 13.34 6.13
C PRO A 226 -19.67 12.33 5.85
N VAL A 227 -20.35 11.88 6.91
CA VAL A 227 -21.52 11.00 6.82
C VAL A 227 -22.71 11.74 6.24
N VAL A 228 -22.99 12.96 6.73
CA VAL A 228 -24.11 13.79 6.24
C VAL A 228 -23.95 14.09 4.74
N ASN A 229 -22.76 14.47 4.29
CA ASN A 229 -22.48 14.71 2.87
C ASN A 229 -22.72 13.46 2.02
N GLN A 230 -22.35 12.29 2.52
CA GLN A 230 -22.56 11.03 1.80
C GLN A 230 -24.05 10.68 1.71
N LEU A 231 -24.81 10.91 2.78
CA LEU A 231 -26.26 10.74 2.79
C LEU A 231 -26.98 11.74 1.86
N ALA A 232 -26.48 12.98 1.77
CA ALA A 232 -27.04 14.00 0.89
C ALA A 232 -26.83 13.70 -0.62
N ASN A 233 -25.74 13.00 -0.96
CA ASN A 233 -25.38 12.71 -2.35
C ASN A 233 -26.20 11.57 -2.99
N SER A 234 -26.89 10.74 -2.21
CA SER A 234 -27.71 9.65 -2.74
C SER A 234 -28.81 9.26 -1.75
N ALA A 235 -30.05 9.15 -2.24
CA ALA A 235 -31.19 8.72 -1.44
C ALA A 235 -31.04 7.29 -0.90
N ASP A 236 -30.21 6.46 -1.54
CA ASP A 236 -29.94 5.08 -1.12
C ASP A 236 -28.70 4.96 -0.22
N ALA A 237 -27.97 6.06 0.01
CA ALA A 237 -26.81 6.04 0.89
C ALA A 237 -27.26 5.74 2.33
N LYS A 238 -26.51 4.86 2.97
CA LYS A 238 -26.67 4.49 4.37
C LYS A 238 -25.34 4.65 5.07
N ALA A 239 -25.39 4.90 6.36
CA ALA A 239 -24.21 5.11 7.19
C ALA A 239 -24.46 4.56 8.59
N THR A 240 -23.37 4.29 9.31
CA THR A 240 -23.41 3.92 10.72
C THR A 240 -22.76 5.02 11.55
N VAL A 241 -23.37 5.39 12.67
CA VAL A 241 -22.77 6.27 13.67
C VAL A 241 -22.60 5.46 14.96
N LEU A 242 -21.39 5.44 15.49
CA LEU A 242 -21.05 4.84 16.78
C LEU A 242 -20.80 5.96 17.79
N VAL A 243 -21.69 6.11 18.76
CA VAL A 243 -21.54 7.08 19.86
C VAL A 243 -21.01 6.37 21.09
N ARG A 244 -19.84 6.80 21.58
CA ARG A 244 -19.26 6.37 22.85
C ARG A 244 -19.81 7.23 23.99
N GLY A 245 -19.99 6.66 25.18
CA GLY A 245 -20.44 7.41 26.36
C GLY A 245 -21.69 8.25 26.11
N LEU A 246 -22.69 7.69 25.41
CA LEU A 246 -23.93 8.41 25.07
C LEU A 246 -24.65 8.95 26.32
N ASP A 247 -24.55 8.22 27.43
CA ASP A 247 -25.06 8.59 28.74
C ASP A 247 -24.36 9.80 29.37
N GLU A 248 -23.14 10.10 28.94
CA GLU A 248 -22.33 11.23 29.39
C GLU A 248 -22.36 12.41 28.41
N MET A 249 -23.10 12.29 27.30
CA MET A 249 -23.20 13.33 26.28
C MET A 249 -23.99 14.54 26.80
N PRO A 250 -23.52 15.79 26.60
CA PRO A 250 -24.26 17.00 26.97
C PRO A 250 -25.68 17.03 26.38
N LEU A 251 -26.68 17.45 27.16
CA LEU A 251 -28.11 17.42 26.79
C LEU A 251 -28.43 18.24 25.54
N ASP A 252 -27.70 19.33 25.38
CA ASP A 252 -27.71 20.23 24.23
C ASP A 252 -27.23 19.55 22.95
N ALA A 253 -26.27 18.61 23.03
CA ALA A 253 -25.83 17.83 21.88
C ALA A 253 -26.73 16.61 21.60
N GLN A 254 -27.61 16.22 22.53
CA GLN A 254 -28.57 15.13 22.35
C GLN A 254 -29.87 15.55 21.63
N ARG A 255 -30.12 16.86 21.51
CA ARG A 255 -31.35 17.42 20.94
C ARG A 255 -31.18 17.77 19.47
#